data_AF-A0A1U7W0D8-F1
#
_entry.id   AF-A0A1U7W0D8-F1
#
_cell.length_a   1.000
_cell.length_b   1.000
_cell.length_c   1.000
_cell.angle_alpha   90.00
_cell.angle_beta   90.00
_cell.angle_gamma   90.00
#
_symmetry.space_group_name_H-M   'P 1'
#
loop_
_entity.id
_entity.type
_entity.pdbx_description
1 polymer ?
#
loop_
_entity_poly.entity_id
_entity_poly.type
_entity_poly.pdbx_seq_one_letter_code
_entity_poly.pdbx_strand_id
1 'polypeptide(L)'
;MSSESVSRPPKSCEVIIVERLPSGVFADPFELQHLVQRGVLREGAVFGDTNLELPSSRSNRSLVEVHLEMGSNLISEQKDEQEIHMELPLHARYQPLGHRFSRVEFAAPDLFLRCNTKGKQHDMSCLFSLDKQSAESNDRHPLWEVRCGSREHMEIVSAFTFFSAVVSALLIIVASIRYSGETALKQP
;
A
#
# COMPACT_ATOMS: atom_id res chain seq x y z
N MET A 1 -14.68 20.15 49.94
CA MET A 1 -15.39 18.98 49.37
C MET A 1 -15.94 19.37 48.01
N SER A 2 -15.22 19.02 46.94
CA SER A 2 -15.78 18.80 45.60
C SER A 2 -14.92 17.70 44.98
N SER A 3 -15.60 16.60 44.74
CA SER A 3 -15.10 15.26 44.49
C SER A 3 -14.40 15.12 43.14
N GLU A 4 -13.24 14.45 43.17
CA GLU A 4 -12.62 13.76 42.03
C GLU A 4 -13.68 12.98 41.24
N SER A 5 -13.89 13.34 39.97
CA SER A 5 -14.55 12.46 39.03
C SER A 5 -13.51 11.43 38.56
N VAL A 6 -13.41 10.33 39.30
CA VAL A 6 -12.73 9.12 38.82
C VAL A 6 -13.54 8.60 37.64
N SER A 7 -13.16 9.02 36.43
CA SER A 7 -13.72 8.50 35.18
C SER A 7 -13.35 7.02 35.08
N ARG A 8 -14.36 6.15 34.99
CA ARG A 8 -14.16 4.71 34.78
C ARG A 8 -13.24 4.49 33.57
N PRO A 9 -12.30 3.53 33.63
CA PRO A 9 -11.45 3.23 32.49
C PRO A 9 -12.32 2.84 31.27
N PRO A 10 -11.99 3.33 30.07
CA PRO A 10 -12.69 2.94 28.85
C PRO A 10 -12.60 1.42 28.67
N LYS A 11 -13.72 0.79 28.29
CA LYS A 11 -13.79 -0.68 28.19
C LYS A 11 -13.23 -1.21 26.86
N SER A 12 -13.18 -0.37 25.84
CA SER A 12 -12.57 -0.67 24.55
C SER A 12 -11.99 0.61 23.97
N CYS A 13 -10.72 0.54 23.57
CA CYS A 13 -10.07 1.56 22.78
C CYS A 13 -9.55 0.94 21.51
N GLU A 14 -9.51 1.72 20.44
CA GLU A 14 -8.91 1.36 19.17
C GLU A 14 -7.88 2.40 18.76
N VAL A 15 -6.81 1.94 18.14
CA VAL A 15 -5.80 2.78 17.49
C VAL A 15 -6.13 2.81 16.01
N ILE A 16 -6.24 4.00 15.45
CA ILE A 16 -6.48 4.24 14.04
C ILE A 16 -5.19 4.82 13.47
N ILE A 17 -4.63 4.13 12.48
CA ILE A 17 -3.41 4.55 11.78
C ILE A 17 -3.80 4.94 10.37
N VAL A 18 -3.43 6.15 9.97
CA VAL A 18 -3.69 6.69 8.64
C VAL A 18 -2.36 7.00 7.97
N GLU A 19 -2.04 6.26 6.92
CA GLU A 19 -0.78 6.39 6.17
C GLU A 19 -1.03 6.96 4.77
N ARG A 20 -0.34 8.05 4.45
CA ARG A 20 -0.44 8.74 3.15
C ARG A 20 0.63 8.20 2.20
N LEU A 21 0.25 7.26 1.35
CA LEU A 21 1.20 6.60 0.47
C LEU A 21 1.77 7.58 -0.58
N PRO A 22 3.09 7.48 -0.86
CA PRO A 22 3.73 8.27 -1.90
C PRO A 22 3.23 7.84 -3.29
N SER A 23 3.38 8.73 -4.28
CA SER A 23 3.00 8.42 -5.67
C SER A 23 3.78 7.19 -6.17
N GLY A 24 3.06 6.27 -6.82
CA GLY A 24 3.69 5.02 -7.26
C GLY A 24 3.66 3.90 -6.21
N VAL A 25 3.10 4.11 -5.02
CA VAL A 25 2.85 3.07 -4.02
C VAL A 25 1.37 2.96 -3.73
N PHE A 26 0.90 1.73 -3.49
CA PHE A 26 -0.47 1.45 -3.10
C PHE A 26 -0.52 0.24 -2.16
N ALA A 27 -1.60 0.15 -1.38
CA ALA A 27 -1.94 -1.05 -0.62
C ALA A 27 -3.02 -1.82 -1.39
N ASP A 28 -2.95 -3.15 -1.39
CA ASP A 28 -3.98 -3.99 -2.00
C ASP A 28 -5.17 -4.16 -1.02
N PRO A 29 -6.40 -3.73 -1.38
CA PRO A 29 -7.57 -3.93 -0.53
C PRO A 29 -7.84 -5.40 -0.18
N PHE A 30 -7.51 -6.35 -1.06
CA PHE A 30 -7.77 -7.77 -0.82
C PHE A 30 -6.81 -8.36 0.20
N GLU A 31 -5.53 -7.97 0.16
CA GLU A 31 -4.56 -8.37 1.19
C GLU A 31 -4.90 -7.74 2.54
N LEU A 32 -5.36 -6.50 2.53
CA LEU A 32 -5.82 -5.82 3.75
C LEU A 32 -7.06 -6.51 4.35
N GLN A 33 -8.02 -6.89 3.50
CA GLN A 33 -9.19 -7.65 3.91
C GLN A 33 -8.79 -9.01 4.51
N HIS A 34 -7.74 -9.65 3.97
CA HIS A 34 -7.21 -10.88 4.55
C HIS A 34 -6.68 -10.66 5.98
N LEU A 35 -6.01 -9.54 6.24
CA LEU A 35 -5.54 -9.21 7.60
C LEU A 35 -6.69 -9.00 8.58
N VAL A 36 -7.79 -8.39 8.11
CA VAL A 36 -9.02 -8.25 8.89
C VAL A 36 -9.65 -9.62 9.20
N GLN A 37 -9.74 -10.50 8.21
CA GLN A 37 -10.30 -11.84 8.38
C GLN A 37 -9.49 -12.72 9.34
N ARG A 38 -8.16 -12.54 9.42
CA ARG A 38 -7.28 -13.22 10.38
C ARG A 38 -7.35 -12.61 11.79
N GLY A 39 -8.06 -11.51 11.99
CA GLY A 39 -8.15 -10.80 13.26
C GLY A 39 -6.88 -10.03 13.63
N VAL A 40 -5.98 -9.80 12.67
CA VAL A 40 -4.79 -8.94 12.88
C VAL A 40 -5.21 -7.48 12.93
N LEU A 41 -6.14 -7.09 12.06
CA LEU A 41 -6.75 -5.77 12.03
C LEU A 41 -8.23 -5.90 12.37
N ARG A 42 -8.77 -4.89 13.07
CA ARG A 42 -10.21 -4.79 13.31
C ARG A 42 -10.93 -4.37 12.04
N GLU A 43 -10.37 -3.37 11.35
CA GLU A 43 -10.88 -2.83 10.09
C GLU A 43 -9.71 -2.27 9.27
N GLY A 44 -9.87 -2.21 7.95
CA GLY A 44 -8.88 -1.64 7.05
C GLY A 44 -9.50 -1.21 5.73
N ALA A 45 -9.13 -0.03 5.25
CA ALA A 45 -9.62 0.52 4.00
C ALA A 45 -8.50 1.23 3.22
N VAL A 46 -8.61 1.19 1.90
CA VAL A 46 -7.71 1.89 0.97
C VAL A 46 -8.53 2.92 0.20
N PHE A 47 -8.03 4.14 0.14
CA PHE A 47 -8.64 5.28 -0.52
C PHE A 47 -7.73 5.84 -1.62
N GLY A 48 -8.34 6.41 -2.66
CA GLY A 48 -7.60 7.02 -3.77
C GLY A 48 -7.39 6.05 -4.93
N ASP A 49 -6.23 6.16 -5.60
CA ASP A 49 -5.93 5.42 -6.82
C ASP A 49 -5.47 3.98 -6.56
N THR A 50 -6.33 3.02 -6.90
CA THR A 50 -6.08 1.58 -6.82
C THR A 50 -5.87 0.91 -8.18
N ASN A 51 -5.77 1.69 -9.27
CA ASN A 51 -5.62 1.11 -10.61
C ASN A 51 -4.21 0.55 -10.81
N LEU A 52 -4.04 -0.74 -10.63
CA LEU A 52 -2.75 -1.46 -10.71
C LEU A 52 -1.99 -1.27 -12.03
N GLU A 53 -2.69 -0.96 -13.12
CA GLU A 53 -2.11 -0.88 -14.46
C GLU A 53 -1.48 0.49 -14.76
N LEU A 54 -1.80 1.54 -13.99
CA LEU A 54 -1.25 2.86 -14.24
C LEU A 54 0.21 2.96 -13.75
N PRO A 55 1.13 3.49 -14.58
CA PRO A 55 2.50 3.73 -14.16
C PRO A 55 2.55 4.82 -13.08
N SER A 56 3.60 4.80 -12.27
CA SER A 56 3.82 5.78 -11.19
C SER A 56 3.71 7.25 -11.64
N SER A 57 4.17 7.58 -12.85
CA SER A 57 4.11 8.94 -13.42
C SER A 57 2.71 9.44 -13.75
N ARG A 58 1.71 8.55 -13.80
CA ARG A 58 0.30 8.86 -14.08
C ARG A 58 -0.64 8.46 -12.95
N SER A 59 -0.10 7.88 -11.89
CA SER A 59 -0.88 7.44 -10.74
C SER A 59 -1.06 8.60 -9.75
N ASN A 60 -2.23 8.66 -9.14
CA ASN A 60 -2.48 9.59 -8.05
C ASN A 60 -2.07 8.96 -6.70
N ARG A 61 -1.99 9.77 -5.65
CA ARG A 61 -1.67 9.26 -4.31
C ARG A 61 -2.84 8.46 -3.75
N SER A 62 -2.50 7.45 -2.97
CA SER A 62 -3.45 6.64 -2.21
C SER A 62 -3.22 6.85 -0.71
N LEU A 63 -4.21 6.49 0.09
CA LEU A 63 -4.17 6.54 1.54
C LEU A 63 -4.73 5.23 2.07
N VAL A 64 -4.12 4.74 3.13
CA VAL A 64 -4.55 3.52 3.81
C VAL A 64 -4.86 3.84 5.26
N GLU A 65 -6.03 3.38 5.70
CA GLU A 65 -6.52 3.54 7.05
C GLU A 65 -6.74 2.17 7.65
N VAL A 66 -6.23 1.95 8.85
CA VAL A 66 -6.29 0.67 9.55
C VAL A 66 -6.63 0.89 11.01
N HIS A 67 -7.45 -0.02 11.54
CA HIS A 67 -7.98 0.04 12.90
C HIS A 67 -7.48 -1.17 13.66
N LEU A 68 -6.84 -0.94 14.80
CA LEU A 68 -6.33 -1.97 15.70
C LEU A 68 -7.12 -1.91 17.01
N GLU A 69 -7.61 -3.05 17.48
CA GLU A 69 -8.31 -3.13 18.76
C GLU A 69 -7.30 -3.25 19.91
N MET A 70 -7.37 -2.32 20.86
CA MET A 70 -6.55 -2.33 22.06
C MET A 70 -7.31 -3.07 23.17
N GLY A 71 -6.77 -4.20 23.61
CA GLY A 71 -7.35 -4.98 24.71
C GLY A 71 -7.45 -4.17 26.00
N SER A 72 -8.51 -4.41 26.79
CA SER A 72 -8.81 -3.69 28.05
C SER A 72 -7.71 -3.76 29.11
N ASN A 73 -6.80 -4.74 29.01
CA ASN A 73 -5.68 -4.91 29.93
C ASN A 73 -4.49 -3.99 29.61
N LEU A 74 -4.44 -3.40 28.41
CA LEU A 74 -3.30 -2.62 27.93
C LEU A 74 -3.29 -1.18 28.45
N ILE A 75 -4.44 -0.68 28.92
CA ILE A 75 -4.59 0.69 29.43
C ILE A 75 -4.29 0.76 30.94
N SER A 76 -4.29 -0.38 31.64
CA SER A 76 -4.18 -0.44 33.10
C SER A 76 -2.74 -0.53 33.62
N GLU A 77 -1.77 -0.91 32.79
CA GLU A 77 -0.36 -1.05 33.21
C GLU A 77 0.47 0.08 32.62
N GLN A 78 0.29 1.27 33.20
CA GLN A 78 1.17 2.40 32.98
C GLN A 78 2.55 2.08 33.57
N LYS A 79 3.56 1.80 32.72
CA LYS A 79 4.94 2.27 32.93
C LYS A 79 5.95 2.07 31.79
N ASP A 80 5.72 1.20 30.82
CA ASP A 80 6.66 1.03 29.70
C ASP A 80 6.04 1.51 28.37
N GLU A 81 6.88 2.13 27.55
CA GLU A 81 6.58 2.57 26.19
C GLU A 81 6.00 1.39 25.39
N GLN A 82 4.70 1.42 25.10
CA GLN A 82 4.04 0.31 24.43
C GLN A 82 4.31 0.37 22.93
N GLU A 83 5.23 -0.48 22.47
CA GLU A 83 5.57 -0.61 21.06
C GLU A 83 4.46 -1.38 20.31
N ILE A 84 3.83 -0.71 19.34
CA ILE A 84 2.84 -1.34 18.45
C ILE A 84 3.57 -1.77 17.19
N HIS A 85 3.79 -3.08 17.01
CA HIS A 85 4.34 -3.63 15.78
C HIS A 85 3.22 -3.95 14.79
N MET A 86 3.28 -3.34 13.61
CA MET A 86 2.33 -3.57 12.53
C MET A 86 3.05 -3.70 11.19
N GLU A 87 2.64 -4.69 10.41
CA GLU A 87 3.08 -4.86 9.04
C GLU A 87 1.92 -4.58 8.08
N LEU A 88 2.16 -3.73 7.10
CA LEU A 88 1.19 -3.39 6.07
C LEU A 88 1.70 -3.84 4.70
N PRO A 89 0.92 -4.63 3.93
CA PRO A 89 1.34 -5.06 2.61
C PRO A 89 1.24 -3.91 1.61
N LEU A 90 2.41 -3.43 1.17
CA LEU A 90 2.56 -2.33 0.23
C LEU A 90 3.18 -2.82 -1.08
N HIS A 91 2.69 -2.26 -2.18
CA HIS A 91 3.14 -2.58 -3.52
C HIS A 91 3.65 -1.32 -4.21
N ALA A 92 4.77 -1.47 -4.93
CA ALA A 92 5.30 -0.42 -5.78
C ALA A 92 4.90 -0.64 -7.24
N ARG A 93 4.38 0.41 -7.87
CA ARG A 93 4.09 0.47 -9.31
C ARG A 93 5.39 0.56 -10.10
N TYR A 94 5.28 0.34 -11.40
CA TYR A 94 6.38 0.58 -12.33
C TYR A 94 6.91 2.01 -12.19
N GLN A 95 8.16 2.08 -11.75
CA GLN A 95 8.89 3.32 -11.56
C GLN A 95 9.39 3.85 -12.91
N PRO A 96 9.54 5.18 -13.07
CA PRO A 96 10.13 5.72 -14.28
C PRO A 96 11.56 5.21 -14.48
N LEU A 97 12.03 5.26 -15.73
CA LEU A 97 13.40 4.86 -16.07
C LEU A 97 14.41 5.68 -15.27
N GLY A 98 15.29 5.00 -14.56
CA GLY A 98 16.28 5.58 -13.67
C GLY A 98 17.62 4.87 -13.74
N HIS A 99 18.45 5.05 -12.71
CA HIS A 99 19.73 4.36 -12.56
C HIS A 99 19.55 3.15 -11.63
N ARG A 100 18.98 2.06 -12.16
CA ARG A 100 18.71 0.76 -11.50
C ARG A 100 17.68 0.78 -10.37
N PHE A 101 17.60 1.86 -9.59
CA PHE A 101 16.66 2.00 -8.48
C PHE A 101 15.96 3.36 -8.54
N SER A 102 14.71 3.37 -8.10
CA SER A 102 13.92 4.57 -7.78
C SER A 102 13.72 4.61 -6.27
N ARG A 103 13.88 5.78 -5.67
CA ARG A 103 13.73 5.98 -4.23
C ARG A 103 12.34 6.48 -3.92
N VAL A 104 11.69 5.82 -2.99
CA VAL A 104 10.37 6.17 -2.50
C VAL A 104 10.48 6.50 -1.01
N GLU A 105 10.14 7.73 -0.66
CA GLU A 105 10.21 8.24 0.71
C GLU A 105 8.82 8.23 1.35
N PHE A 106 8.74 7.67 2.56
CA PHE A 106 7.50 7.61 3.33
C PHE A 106 7.42 8.74 4.35
N ALA A 107 6.24 9.34 4.44
CA ALA A 107 5.96 10.27 5.52
C ALA A 107 5.69 9.49 6.83
N ALA A 108 5.72 10.19 7.96
CA ALA A 108 5.25 9.59 9.20
C ALA A 108 3.71 9.49 9.18
N PRO A 109 3.12 8.35 9.62
CA PRO A 109 1.67 8.18 9.65
C PRO A 109 1.00 9.16 10.62
N ASP A 110 -0.29 9.37 10.41
CA ASP A 110 -1.17 10.06 11.35
C ASP A 110 -1.79 9.01 12.30
N LEU A 111 -1.68 9.22 13.61
CA LEU A 111 -2.10 8.28 14.65
C LEU A 111 -3.25 8.87 15.47
N PHE A 112 -4.32 8.10 15.63
CA PHE A 112 -5.47 8.46 16.44
C PHE A 112 -5.82 7.35 17.42
N LEU A 113 -6.33 7.71 18.59
CA LEU A 113 -6.88 6.79 19.58
C LEU A 113 -8.35 7.10 19.78
N ARG A 114 -9.21 6.10 19.57
CA ARG A 114 -10.64 6.22 19.82
C ARG A 114 -11.05 5.30 20.95
N CYS A 115 -11.67 5.87 21.99
CA CYS A 115 -12.12 5.12 23.15
C CYS A 115 -13.63 5.28 23.33
N ASN A 116 -14.32 4.17 23.63
CA ASN A 116 -15.74 4.19 23.98
C ASN A 116 -15.93 4.00 25.49
N THR A 117 -16.59 4.97 26.12
CA THR A 117 -17.04 4.87 27.51
C THR A 117 -18.53 4.53 27.56
N LYS A 118 -18.88 3.25 27.78
CA LYS A 118 -20.28 2.87 28.04
C LYS A 118 -20.73 3.34 29.43
N GLY A 119 -21.43 4.47 29.49
CA GLY A 119 -21.98 5.01 30.73
C GLY A 119 -22.94 6.20 30.54
N LYS A 120 -24.25 5.90 30.45
CA LYS A 120 -25.44 6.79 30.41
C LYS A 120 -25.67 7.62 29.13
N GLN A 121 -26.71 7.17 28.41
CA GLN A 121 -27.56 7.82 27.40
C GLN A 121 -26.95 8.47 26.14
N HIS A 122 -25.66 8.79 26.12
CA HIS A 122 -24.95 9.14 24.90
C HIS A 122 -23.66 8.32 24.81
N ASP A 123 -23.53 7.49 23.78
CA ASP A 123 -22.26 6.86 23.40
C ASP A 123 -21.29 8.00 23.02
N MET A 124 -20.58 8.56 24.01
CA MET A 124 -19.51 9.50 23.77
C MET A 124 -18.27 8.70 23.36
N SER A 125 -17.97 8.71 22.06
CA SER A 125 -16.67 8.28 21.55
C SER A 125 -15.70 9.46 21.60
N CYS A 126 -14.63 9.34 22.39
CA CYS A 126 -13.55 10.32 22.35
C CYS A 126 -12.54 9.91 21.27
N LEU A 127 -12.13 10.84 20.42
CA LEU A 127 -11.06 10.66 19.44
C LEU A 127 -9.91 11.60 19.80
N PHE A 128 -8.74 11.03 20.08
CA PHE A 128 -7.53 11.75 20.44
C PHE A 128 -6.54 11.62 19.29
N SER A 129 -5.92 12.73 18.87
CA SER A 129 -4.72 12.66 18.04
C SER A 129 -3.56 12.31 18.96
N LEU A 130 -2.77 11.28 18.62
CA LEU A 130 -1.52 11.03 19.32
C LEU A 130 -0.47 12.01 18.78
N ASP A 131 0.11 12.80 19.68
CA ASP A 131 1.21 13.69 19.31
C ASP A 131 2.47 12.86 19.09
N LYS A 132 3.27 13.22 18.08
CA LYS A 132 4.46 12.46 17.63
C LYS A 132 5.66 12.63 18.58
N GLN A 133 5.44 13.06 19.82
CA GLN A 133 6.52 13.39 20.73
C GLN A 133 7.11 12.12 21.35
N SER A 134 8.43 11.97 21.13
CA SER A 134 9.39 11.08 21.80
C SER A 134 9.43 9.61 21.40
N ALA A 135 9.44 9.30 20.10
CA ALA A 135 10.40 8.30 19.67
C ALA A 135 11.66 9.06 19.23
N GLU A 136 12.85 8.67 19.68
CA GLU A 136 14.09 8.97 18.97
C GLU A 136 14.05 8.27 17.59
N SER A 137 13.08 8.61 16.74
CA SER A 137 13.07 8.18 15.36
C SER A 137 14.22 8.94 14.74
N ASN A 138 15.33 8.24 14.51
CA ASN A 138 16.39 8.69 13.62
C ASN A 138 15.73 9.42 12.45
N ASP A 139 16.06 10.70 12.27
CA ASP A 139 15.29 11.77 11.59
C ASP A 139 15.13 11.57 10.07
N ARG A 140 15.12 10.32 9.63
CA ARG A 140 15.07 9.86 8.26
C ARG A 140 13.77 9.11 8.05
N HIS A 141 12.90 9.74 7.26
CA HIS A 141 11.79 9.11 6.57
C HIS A 141 12.20 7.72 6.03
N PRO A 142 11.37 6.67 6.23
CA PRO A 142 11.65 5.36 5.67
C PRO A 142 11.85 5.47 4.16
N LEU A 143 12.98 4.96 3.68
CA LEU A 143 13.37 5.01 2.28
C LEU A 143 13.27 3.61 1.68
N TRP A 144 12.41 3.45 0.68
CA TRP A 144 12.26 2.21 -0.08
C TRP A 144 12.90 2.34 -1.46
N GLU A 145 13.92 1.52 -1.72
CA GLU A 145 14.57 1.43 -3.04
C GLU A 145 13.85 0.38 -3.91
N VAL A 146 13.07 0.86 -4.88
CA VAL A 146 12.33 0.04 -5.83
C VAL A 146 13.16 -0.12 -7.10
N ARG A 147 13.33 -1.36 -7.58
CA ARG A 147 14.07 -1.61 -8.83
C ARG A 147 13.35 -0.97 -10.02
N CYS A 148 14.12 -0.29 -10.88
CA CYS A 148 13.62 0.31 -12.12
C CYS A 148 14.51 -0.05 -13.31
N GLY A 149 13.93 0.00 -14.51
CA GLY A 149 14.67 -0.26 -15.75
C GLY A 149 15.80 0.73 -15.95
N SER A 150 16.97 0.23 -16.36
CA SER A 150 18.10 1.07 -16.73
C SER A 150 17.95 1.56 -18.18
N ARG A 151 18.35 2.80 -18.44
CA ARG A 151 18.40 3.33 -19.80
C ARG A 151 19.45 2.62 -20.67
N GLU A 152 20.51 2.11 -20.07
CA GLU A 152 21.63 1.43 -20.75
C GLU A 152 21.18 0.19 -21.54
N HIS A 153 20.23 -0.58 -21.01
CA HIS A 153 19.73 -1.78 -21.69
C HIS A 153 18.50 -1.50 -22.55
N MET A 154 17.84 -0.35 -22.36
CA MET A 154 16.59 -0.02 -23.06
C MET A 154 16.77 0.00 -24.58
N GLU A 155 17.82 0.64 -25.08
CA GLU A 155 18.05 0.75 -26.54
C GLU A 155 18.32 -0.62 -27.17
N ILE A 156 19.17 -1.43 -26.54
CA ILE A 156 19.54 -2.76 -27.03
C ILE A 156 18.32 -3.68 -27.03
N VAL A 157 17.57 -3.71 -25.92
CA VAL A 157 16.35 -4.53 -25.81
C VAL A 157 15.31 -4.07 -26.82
N SER A 158 15.10 -2.76 -26.97
CA SER A 158 14.15 -2.22 -27.94
C SER A 158 14.51 -2.58 -29.37
N ALA A 159 15.78 -2.45 -29.76
CA ALA A 159 16.26 -2.84 -31.08
C ALA A 159 16.04 -4.34 -31.33
N PHE A 160 16.43 -5.21 -30.39
CA PHE A 160 16.27 -6.66 -30.54
C PHE A 160 14.79 -7.07 -30.63
N THR A 161 13.94 -6.52 -29.77
CA THR A 161 12.49 -6.75 -29.82
C THR A 161 11.89 -6.29 -31.14
N PHE A 162 12.31 -5.13 -31.66
CA PHE A 162 11.85 -4.61 -32.95
C PHE A 162 12.23 -5.55 -34.10
N PHE A 163 13.50 -5.94 -34.21
CA PHE A 163 13.95 -6.85 -35.26
C PHE A 163 13.25 -8.21 -35.16
N SER A 164 13.13 -8.77 -33.95
CA SER A 164 12.42 -10.02 -33.72
C SER A 164 10.95 -9.94 -34.15
N ALA A 165 10.26 -8.84 -33.82
CA ALA A 165 8.88 -8.62 -34.21
C ALA A 165 8.71 -8.49 -35.74
N VAL A 166 9.60 -7.74 -36.40
CA VAL A 166 9.57 -7.56 -37.87
C VAL A 166 9.83 -8.89 -38.58
N VAL A 167 10.87 -9.62 -38.18
CA VAL A 167 11.20 -10.93 -38.75
C VAL A 167 10.04 -11.91 -38.55
N SER A 168 9.48 -11.97 -37.35
CA SER A 168 8.32 -12.84 -37.05
C SER A 168 7.12 -12.49 -37.92
N ALA A 169 6.80 -11.19 -38.07
CA ALA A 169 5.70 -10.75 -38.92
C ALA A 169 5.91 -11.13 -40.40
N LEU A 170 7.12 -10.93 -40.92
CA LEU A 170 7.46 -11.33 -42.30
C LEU A 170 7.36 -12.85 -42.50
N LEU A 171 7.85 -13.64 -41.54
CA LEU A 171 7.75 -15.10 -41.59
C LEU A 171 6.29 -15.56 -41.59
N ILE A 172 5.44 -14.94 -40.76
CA ILE A 172 4.00 -15.24 -40.74
C ILE A 172 3.39 -14.92 -42.11
N ILE A 173 3.65 -13.74 -42.68
CA ILE A 173 3.12 -13.35 -44.00
C ILE A 173 3.56 -14.33 -45.09
N VAL A 174 4.85 -14.69 -45.13
CA VAL A 174 5.38 -15.64 -46.11
C VAL A 174 4.74 -17.01 -45.93
N ALA A 175 4.64 -17.51 -44.69
CA ALA A 175 3.99 -18.79 -44.41
C ALA A 175 2.53 -18.79 -44.84
N SER A 176 1.78 -17.72 -44.57
CA SER A 176 0.40 -17.56 -45.01
C SER A 176 0.25 -17.59 -46.53
N ILE A 177 1.10 -16.85 -47.27
CA ILE A 177 1.07 -16.84 -48.74
C ILE A 177 1.38 -18.22 -49.30
N ARG A 178 2.41 -18.90 -48.78
CA ARG A 178 2.79 -20.25 -49.23
C ARG A 178 1.69 -21.27 -48.98
N TYR A 179 1.09 -21.23 -47.79
CA TYR A 179 -0.02 -22.11 -47.42
C TYR A 179 -1.26 -21.88 -48.29
N SER A 180 -1.64 -20.61 -48.51
CA SER A 180 -2.74 -20.27 -49.43
C SER A 180 -2.45 -20.73 -50.88
N GLY A 181 -1.22 -20.57 -51.35
CA GLY A 181 -0.80 -21.05 -52.67
C GLY A 181 -0.88 -22.57 -52.83
N GLU A 182 -0.48 -23.34 -51.81
CA GLU A 182 -0.62 -24.80 -51.80
C GLU A 182 -2.09 -25.26 -51.75
N THR A 183 -2.97 -24.52 -51.05
CA THR A 183 -4.41 -24.83 -51.07
C THR A 183 -5.07 -24.52 -52.42
N ALA A 184 -4.61 -23.49 -53.13
CA ALA A 184 -5.12 -23.15 -54.47
C ALA A 184 -4.68 -24.15 -55.55
N LEU A 185 -3.50 -24.74 -55.42
CA LEU A 185 -2.96 -25.76 -56.34
C LEU A 185 -3.52 -27.18 -56.09
N LYS A 186 -4.25 -27.38 -54.98
CA LYS A 186 -4.87 -28.65 -54.59
C LYS A 186 -6.39 -28.72 -54.85
N GLN A 187 -7.00 -27.69 -55.46
CA GLN A 187 -8.39 -27.78 -55.91
C GLN A 187 -8.46 -28.54 -57.25
N PRO A 188 -9.22 -29.66 -57.36
CA PRO A 188 -9.48 -30.33 -58.63
C PRO A 188 -10.43 -29.52 -59.53
#